data_AF-A0A7S2LBX6-F1
#
_entry.id   AF-A0A7S2LBX6-F1
#
_cell.length_a   1.000
_cell.length_b   1.000
_cell.length_c   1.000
_cell.angle_alpha   90.00
_cell.angle_beta   90.00
_cell.angle_gamma   90.00
#
_symmetry.space_group_name_H-M   'P 1'
#
loop_
_entity.id
_entity.type
_entity.pdbx_description
1 polymer ?
#
loop_
_entity_poly.entity_id
_entity_poly.type
_entity_poly.pdbx_seq_one_letter_code
_entity_poly.pdbx_strand_id
1 'polypeptide(L)'
;ALSILSLIFSFCASCTGCNGFPLWSFFNLTVMALYALGLQRIFLVKNLICGYLAIAPLIGASLLGVGASNLGGDVAGKLYKLALIGFPLQVAREILKDIEDVKVDEGTKKTLPLVVGEQKSKWIAYALVAVVNGTMLLSPYFWTMFKSTPNVYALSVVIGTPMCIWASVLPLSEGQQMLKKSIYVLLLGMISALLNQAR
;
A
#
# COMPACT_ATOMS: atom_id res chain seq x y z
N ALA A 1 2.12 -17.25 -1.63
CA ALA A 1 3.50 -16.88 -1.22
C ALA A 1 3.50 -16.03 0.05
N LEU A 2 2.95 -14.81 0.03
CA LEU A 2 2.92 -13.89 1.20
C LEU A 2 2.21 -14.47 2.45
N SER A 3 1.14 -15.23 2.28
CA SER A 3 0.37 -15.85 3.37
C SER A 3 1.07 -17.05 4.04
N ILE A 4 1.93 -17.76 3.31
CA ILE A 4 2.74 -18.85 3.87
C ILE A 4 3.90 -18.26 4.67
N LEU A 5 4.51 -17.19 4.14
CA LEU A 5 5.58 -16.47 4.82
C LEU A 5 5.08 -15.82 6.13
N SER A 6 3.87 -15.24 6.13
CA SER A 6 3.26 -14.68 7.36
C SER A 6 2.96 -15.75 8.40
N LEU A 7 2.60 -16.97 7.98
CA LEU A 7 2.38 -18.11 8.88
C LEU A 7 3.68 -18.58 9.55
N ILE A 8 4.78 -18.64 8.80
CA ILE A 8 6.10 -18.98 9.32
C ILE A 8 6.57 -17.90 10.32
N PHE A 9 6.42 -16.62 9.97
CA PHE A 9 6.71 -15.51 10.88
C PHE A 9 5.80 -15.52 12.10
N SER A 10 4.54 -15.93 11.94
CA SER A 10 3.57 -16.00 13.04
C SER A 10 3.93 -17.06 14.05
N PHE A 11 4.39 -18.22 13.58
CA PHE A 11 4.87 -19.28 14.46
C PHE A 11 6.09 -18.80 15.26
N CYS A 12 7.02 -18.11 14.60
CA CYS A 12 8.21 -17.54 15.24
C CYS A 12 7.87 -16.43 16.26
N ALA A 13 6.91 -15.56 15.94
CA ALA A 13 6.45 -14.48 16.82
C ALA A 13 5.64 -14.97 18.04
N SER A 14 4.92 -16.09 17.91
CA SER A 14 4.30 -16.77 19.06
C SER A 14 5.35 -17.26 20.05
N CYS A 15 6.51 -17.72 19.58
CA CYS A 15 7.62 -18.16 20.43
C CYS A 15 8.29 -17.00 21.19
N THR A 16 8.15 -15.75 20.71
CA THR A 16 8.73 -14.55 21.35
C THR A 16 7.75 -13.76 22.22
N GLY A 17 6.54 -14.28 22.48
CA GLY A 17 5.54 -13.64 23.36
C GLY A 17 4.73 -12.51 22.72
N CYS A 18 4.76 -12.35 21.40
CA CYS A 18 3.99 -11.34 20.68
C CYS A 18 2.55 -11.80 20.41
N ASN A 19 1.66 -11.69 21.41
CA ASN A 19 0.30 -12.26 21.36
C ASN A 19 -0.62 -11.73 20.22
N GLY A 20 -0.38 -10.53 19.68
CA GLY A 20 -1.24 -9.91 18.65
C GLY A 20 -0.94 -10.32 17.19
N PHE A 21 0.31 -10.72 16.90
CA PHE A 21 0.74 -11.03 15.54
C PHE A 21 0.15 -12.33 14.95
N PRO A 22 -0.07 -13.40 15.73
CA PRO A 22 -0.73 -14.60 15.23
C PRO A 22 -2.18 -14.37 14.84
N LEU A 23 -2.94 -13.66 15.67
CA LEU A 23 -4.32 -13.30 15.37
C LEU A 23 -4.43 -12.47 14.09
N TRP A 24 -3.52 -11.50 13.92
CA TRP A 24 -3.39 -10.70 12.69
C TRP A 24 -3.13 -11.56 11.45
N SER A 25 -2.26 -12.56 11.58
CA SER A 25 -1.91 -13.45 10.46
C SER A 25 -3.07 -14.35 10.06
N PHE A 26 -3.79 -14.91 11.03
CA PHE A 26 -5.01 -15.68 10.77
C PHE A 26 -6.08 -14.83 10.08
N PHE A 27 -6.31 -13.60 10.57
CA PHE A 27 -7.26 -12.68 9.94
C PHE A 27 -6.92 -12.40 8.47
N ASN A 28 -5.65 -12.09 8.15
CA ASN A 28 -5.23 -11.86 6.77
C ASN A 28 -5.38 -13.11 5.90
N LEU A 29 -5.16 -14.30 6.45
CA LEU A 29 -5.36 -15.56 5.75
C LEU A 29 -6.84 -15.78 5.43
N THR A 30 -7.72 -15.50 6.39
CA THR A 30 -9.18 -15.54 6.17
C THR A 30 -9.60 -14.56 5.09
N VAL A 31 -9.09 -13.33 5.10
CA VAL A 31 -9.38 -12.32 4.06
C VAL A 31 -8.91 -12.81 2.68
N MET A 32 -7.71 -13.38 2.57
CA MET A 32 -7.21 -13.98 1.33
C MET A 32 -8.09 -15.14 0.84
N ALA A 33 -8.53 -16.01 1.74
CA ALA A 33 -9.40 -17.13 1.41
C ALA A 33 -10.76 -16.62 0.89
N LEU A 34 -11.39 -15.67 1.58
CA LEU A 34 -12.65 -15.06 1.14
C LEU A 34 -12.50 -14.36 -0.21
N TYR A 35 -11.39 -13.65 -0.42
CA TYR A 35 -11.05 -13.03 -1.70
C TYR A 35 -11.02 -14.05 -2.84
N ALA A 36 -10.38 -15.20 -2.63
CA ALA A 36 -10.31 -16.29 -3.60
C ALA A 36 -11.68 -16.95 -3.85
N LEU A 37 -12.51 -17.12 -2.80
CA LEU A 37 -13.82 -17.77 -2.88
C LEU A 37 -14.89 -16.97 -3.63
N GLY A 38 -14.66 -15.68 -3.91
CA GLY A 38 -15.56 -14.92 -4.79
C GLY A 38 -15.64 -13.43 -4.53
N LEU A 39 -15.04 -12.92 -3.44
CA LEU A 39 -15.06 -11.48 -3.13
C LEU A 39 -14.40 -10.62 -4.23
N GLN A 40 -13.50 -11.22 -5.01
CA GLN A 40 -12.91 -10.59 -6.21
C GLN A 40 -13.92 -10.22 -7.30
N ARG A 41 -15.17 -10.72 -7.25
CA ARG A 41 -16.23 -10.45 -8.25
C ARG A 41 -17.10 -9.24 -7.89
N ILE A 42 -16.99 -8.71 -6.67
CA ILE A 42 -17.84 -7.63 -6.16
C ILE A 42 -17.22 -6.26 -6.49
N PHE A 43 -18.09 -5.33 -6.89
CA PHE A 43 -17.77 -3.94 -7.20
C PHE A 43 -17.06 -3.24 -6.04
N LEU A 44 -15.92 -2.59 -6.30
CA LEU A 44 -15.04 -1.87 -5.36
C LEU A 44 -14.36 -2.71 -4.27
N VAL A 45 -15.02 -3.75 -3.76
CA VAL A 45 -14.52 -4.60 -2.69
C VAL A 45 -13.21 -5.28 -3.10
N LYS A 46 -13.08 -5.69 -4.37
CA LYS A 46 -11.81 -6.23 -4.92
C LYS A 46 -10.65 -5.27 -4.70
N ASN A 47 -10.85 -3.99 -5.01
CA ASN A 47 -9.78 -2.98 -5.02
C ASN A 47 -9.37 -2.60 -3.60
N LEU A 48 -10.35 -2.51 -2.69
CA LEU A 48 -10.10 -2.28 -1.26
C LEU A 48 -9.38 -3.46 -0.61
N ILE A 49 -9.81 -4.70 -0.88
CA ILE A 49 -9.19 -5.88 -0.30
C ILE A 49 -7.79 -6.09 -0.87
N CYS A 50 -7.60 -5.93 -2.18
CA CYS A 50 -6.27 -6.02 -2.78
C CYS A 50 -5.33 -4.93 -2.23
N GLY A 51 -5.81 -3.70 -2.11
CA GLY A 51 -5.08 -2.59 -1.48
C GLY A 51 -4.70 -2.89 -0.02
N TYR A 52 -5.65 -3.42 0.75
CA TYR A 52 -5.44 -3.83 2.15
C TYR A 52 -4.40 -4.94 2.26
N LEU A 53 -4.50 -5.99 1.45
CA LEU A 53 -3.56 -7.11 1.44
C LEU A 53 -2.15 -6.67 1.03
N ALA A 54 -2.03 -5.66 0.17
CA ALA A 54 -0.75 -5.09 -0.23
C ALA A 54 -0.07 -4.30 0.91
N ILE A 55 -0.84 -3.69 1.83
CA ILE A 55 -0.31 -2.92 2.97
C ILE A 55 -0.33 -3.70 4.29
N ALA A 56 -1.01 -4.85 4.35
CA ALA A 56 -1.07 -5.71 5.53
C ALA A 56 0.32 -6.09 6.09
N PRO A 57 1.39 -6.28 5.30
CA PRO A 57 2.73 -6.50 5.83
C PRO A 57 3.27 -5.33 6.66
N LEU A 58 2.95 -4.08 6.30
CA LEU A 58 3.36 -2.89 7.05
C LEU A 58 2.67 -2.82 8.41
N ILE A 59 1.38 -3.16 8.45
CA ILE A 59 0.62 -3.24 9.71
C ILE A 59 1.14 -4.40 10.57
N GLY A 60 1.41 -5.57 9.97
CA GLY A 60 2.01 -6.69 10.68
C GLY A 60 3.38 -6.36 11.28
N ALA A 61 4.23 -5.66 10.54
CA ALA A 61 5.52 -5.17 11.04
C ALA A 61 5.37 -4.20 12.22
N SER A 62 4.35 -3.34 12.20
CA SER A 62 4.06 -2.44 13.33
C SER A 62 3.70 -3.20 14.61
N LEU A 63 2.98 -4.32 14.50
CA LEU A 63 2.59 -5.16 15.65
C LEU A 63 3.77 -5.93 16.24
N LEU A 64 4.74 -6.34 15.41
CA LEU A 64 5.99 -6.96 15.89
C LEU A 64 6.85 -5.98 16.70
N GLY A 65 6.86 -4.70 16.31
CA GLY A 65 7.60 -3.65 17.02
C GLY A 65 7.08 -3.36 18.43
N VAL A 66 5.83 -3.71 18.75
CA VAL A 66 5.23 -3.51 20.08
C VAL A 66 5.71 -4.58 21.09
N GLY A 67 6.15 -5.76 20.63
CA GLY A 67 6.61 -6.85 21.50
C GLY A 67 8.13 -6.93 21.72
N ALA A 68 8.93 -6.30 20.86
CA ALA A 68 10.39 -6.24 21.02
C ALA A 68 10.79 -4.97 21.80
N SER A 69 11.41 -5.18 22.95
CA SER A 69 11.77 -4.19 23.97
C SER A 69 12.48 -2.91 23.47
N ASN A 70 12.20 -1.81 24.17
CA ASN A 70 12.94 -0.54 24.29
C ASN A 70 13.20 0.37 23.07
N LEU A 71 12.86 -0.04 21.84
CA LEU A 71 12.92 0.85 20.63
C LEU A 71 11.53 1.14 19.99
N GLY A 72 10.47 0.48 20.44
CA GLY A 72 9.38 0.05 19.55
C GLY A 72 8.15 0.93 19.37
N GLY A 73 7.83 1.85 20.28
CA GLY A 73 6.55 2.59 20.25
C GLY A 73 6.44 3.61 19.10
N ASP A 74 7.51 4.38 18.87
CA ASP A 74 7.52 5.44 17.85
C ASP A 74 7.61 4.86 16.43
N VAL A 75 8.43 3.82 16.23
CA VAL A 75 8.57 3.15 14.93
C VAL A 75 7.28 2.42 14.52
N ALA A 76 6.61 1.73 15.45
CA ALA A 76 5.32 1.09 15.19
C ALA A 76 4.25 2.09 14.75
N GLY A 77 4.14 3.22 15.46
CA GLY A 77 3.24 4.32 15.09
C GLY A 77 3.56 4.92 13.71
N LYS A 78 4.83 4.96 13.33
CA LYS A 78 5.26 5.43 12.02
C LYS A 78 4.94 4.45 10.88
N LEU A 79 5.11 3.15 11.11
CA LEU A 79 4.74 2.10 10.15
C LEU A 79 3.23 2.05 9.91
N TYR A 80 2.42 2.25 10.95
CA TYR A 80 0.96 2.31 10.80
C TYR A 80 0.52 3.48 9.90
N LYS A 81 1.09 4.67 10.11
CA LYS A 81 0.82 5.85 9.27
C LYS A 81 1.33 5.66 7.83
N LEU A 82 2.46 4.96 7.66
CA LEU A 82 2.95 4.56 6.33
C LEU A 82 1.97 3.62 5.62
N ALA A 83 1.36 2.68 6.33
CA ALA A 83 0.31 1.81 5.79
C ALA A 83 -0.93 2.62 5.37
N LEU A 84 -1.31 3.64 6.15
CA LEU A 84 -2.45 4.51 5.87
C LEU A 84 -2.28 5.31 4.56
N ILE A 85 -1.07 5.82 4.28
CA ILE A 85 -0.78 6.52 3.02
C ILE A 85 -0.55 5.56 1.85
N GLY A 86 -0.01 4.37 2.11
CA GLY A 86 0.21 3.34 1.10
C GLY A 86 -1.09 2.72 0.59
N PHE A 87 -2.10 2.58 1.46
CA PHE A 87 -3.39 1.97 1.13
C PHE A 87 -4.08 2.64 -0.08
N PRO A 88 -4.37 3.95 -0.09
CA PRO A 88 -5.03 4.60 -1.22
C PRO A 88 -4.22 4.53 -2.51
N LEU A 89 -2.87 4.55 -2.44
CA LEU A 89 -2.02 4.37 -3.62
C LEU A 89 -2.18 2.98 -4.24
N GLN A 90 -2.29 1.95 -3.40
CA GLN A 90 -2.51 0.58 -3.88
C GLN A 90 -3.91 0.36 -4.42
N VAL A 91 -4.92 1.01 -3.84
CA VAL A 91 -6.28 1.04 -4.38
C VAL A 91 -6.29 1.70 -5.76
N ALA A 92 -5.62 2.85 -5.94
CA ALA A 92 -5.52 3.51 -7.24
C ALA A 92 -4.86 2.63 -8.29
N ARG A 93 -3.79 1.90 -7.93
CA ARG A 93 -3.11 0.95 -8.82
C ARG A 93 -4.04 -0.18 -9.26
N GLU A 94 -4.87 -0.72 -8.36
CA GLU A 94 -5.82 -1.77 -8.71
C GLU A 94 -6.96 -1.22 -9.58
N ILE A 95 -7.40 0.03 -9.38
CA ILE A 95 -8.34 0.69 -10.29
C ILE A 95 -7.75 0.82 -11.69
N LEU A 96 -6.49 1.26 -11.85
CA LEU A 96 -5.87 1.34 -13.19
C LEU A 96 -5.75 -0.03 -13.86
N LYS A 97 -5.43 -1.06 -13.08
CA LYS A 97 -5.40 -2.44 -13.55
C LYS A 97 -6.78 -2.93 -14.00
N ASP A 98 -7.83 -2.58 -13.25
CA ASP A 98 -9.21 -2.89 -13.65
C ASP A 98 -9.57 -2.26 -15.00
N ILE A 99 -9.03 -1.07 -15.31
CA ILE A 99 -9.25 -0.40 -16.61
C ILE A 99 -8.53 -1.17 -17.73
N GLU A 100 -7.31 -1.63 -17.48
CA GLU A 100 -6.53 -2.43 -18.43
C GLU A 100 -7.22 -3.77 -18.73
N ASP A 101 -7.83 -4.37 -17.70
CA ASP A 101 -8.50 -5.67 -17.76
C ASP A 101 -9.99 -5.58 -18.16
N VAL A 102 -10.54 -4.42 -18.54
CA VAL A 102 -11.99 -4.23 -18.86
C VAL A 102 -12.50 -5.26 -19.85
N LYS A 103 -11.79 -5.46 -20.95
CA LYS A 103 -12.20 -6.39 -22.03
C LYS A 103 -12.20 -7.85 -21.59
N VAL A 104 -11.37 -8.20 -20.60
CA VAL A 104 -11.26 -9.56 -20.06
C VAL A 104 -12.29 -9.79 -18.96
N ASP A 105 -12.60 -8.76 -18.19
CA ASP A 105 -13.54 -8.81 -17.06
C ASP A 105 -15.01 -8.61 -17.49
N GLU A 106 -15.24 -8.17 -18.73
CA GLU A 106 -16.57 -8.01 -19.32
C GLU A 106 -17.36 -9.34 -19.27
N GLY A 107 -18.60 -9.28 -18.75
CA GLY A 107 -19.47 -10.45 -18.59
C GLY A 107 -19.16 -11.36 -17.39
N THR A 108 -18.03 -11.18 -16.70
CA THR A 108 -17.60 -12.09 -15.61
C THR A 108 -17.51 -11.39 -14.25
N LYS A 109 -17.15 -10.10 -14.23
CA LYS A 109 -17.01 -9.31 -13.00
C LYS A 109 -17.68 -7.95 -13.13
N LYS A 110 -18.04 -7.33 -11.99
CA LYS A 110 -18.49 -5.94 -11.94
C LYS A 110 -17.37 -5.07 -11.39
N THR A 111 -16.56 -4.46 -12.26
CA THR A 111 -15.44 -3.58 -11.86
C THR A 111 -15.81 -2.10 -11.98
N LEU A 112 -15.04 -1.21 -11.34
CA LEU A 112 -15.24 0.25 -11.42
C LEU A 112 -15.39 0.77 -12.87
N PRO A 113 -14.47 0.45 -13.80
CA PRO A 113 -14.56 0.94 -15.17
C PRO A 113 -15.75 0.40 -15.96
N LEU A 114 -16.26 -0.80 -15.65
CA LEU A 114 -17.44 -1.34 -16.31
C LEU A 114 -18.74 -0.60 -15.93
N VAL A 115 -18.78 0.04 -14.76
CA VAL A 115 -19.97 0.79 -14.29
C VAL A 115 -19.87 2.27 -14.62
N VAL A 116 -18.70 2.88 -14.40
CA VAL A 116 -18.52 4.35 -14.45
C VAL A 116 -17.81 4.78 -15.74
N GLY A 117 -17.23 3.83 -16.48
CA GLY A 117 -16.42 4.07 -17.68
C GLY A 117 -14.94 4.20 -17.37
N GLU A 118 -14.11 3.85 -18.36
CA GLU A 118 -12.65 3.84 -18.29
C GLU A 118 -12.08 5.23 -17.94
N GLN A 119 -12.54 6.28 -18.64
CA GLN A 119 -12.00 7.63 -18.48
C GLN A 119 -12.27 8.19 -17.07
N LYS A 120 -13.47 8.01 -16.53
CA LYS A 120 -13.82 8.46 -15.17
C LYS A 120 -13.05 7.67 -14.13
N SER A 121 -12.88 6.36 -14.34
CA SER A 121 -12.07 5.49 -13.46
C SER A 121 -10.60 5.92 -13.43
N LYS A 122 -10.04 6.28 -14.59
CA LYS A 122 -8.68 6.82 -14.71
C LYS A 122 -8.54 8.11 -13.90
N TRP A 123 -9.49 9.04 -14.06
CA TRP A 123 -9.53 10.28 -13.28
C TRP A 123 -9.62 10.04 -11.77
N ILE A 124 -10.49 9.13 -11.32
CA ILE A 124 -10.62 8.78 -9.90
C ILE A 124 -9.30 8.22 -9.34
N ALA A 125 -8.63 7.33 -10.08
CA ALA A 125 -7.36 6.75 -9.66
C ALA A 125 -6.26 7.81 -9.51
N TYR A 126 -6.07 8.68 -10.51
CA TYR A 126 -5.04 9.72 -10.43
C TYR A 126 -5.41 10.84 -9.45
N ALA A 127 -6.68 11.16 -9.27
CA ALA A 127 -7.12 12.09 -8.22
C ALA A 127 -6.75 11.56 -6.83
N LEU A 128 -6.96 10.26 -6.57
CA LEU A 128 -6.56 9.63 -5.31
C LEU A 128 -5.04 9.69 -5.11
N VAL A 129 -4.26 9.39 -6.15
CA VAL A 129 -2.79 9.50 -6.12
C VAL A 129 -2.34 10.94 -5.87
N ALA A 130 -2.97 11.92 -6.51
CA ALA A 130 -2.65 13.33 -6.36
C ALA A 130 -2.95 13.84 -4.95
N VAL A 131 -4.09 13.44 -4.35
CA VAL A 131 -4.41 13.78 -2.95
C VAL A 131 -3.37 13.20 -1.99
N VAL A 132 -2.96 11.94 -2.18
CA VAL A 132 -1.94 11.32 -1.32
C VAL A 132 -0.59 12.00 -1.49
N ASN A 133 -0.12 12.23 -2.71
CA ASN A 133 1.14 12.93 -2.95
C ASN A 133 1.08 14.37 -2.44
N GLY A 134 -0.04 15.06 -2.61
CA GLY A 134 -0.28 16.41 -2.09
C GLY A 134 -0.21 16.45 -0.57
N THR A 135 -0.85 15.50 0.12
CA THR A 135 -0.77 15.42 1.59
C THR A 135 0.65 15.11 2.07
N MET A 136 1.39 14.23 1.39
CA MET A 136 2.80 13.95 1.70
C MET A 136 3.69 15.18 1.49
N LEU A 137 3.51 15.89 0.38
CA LEU A 137 4.34 17.04 0.01
C LEU A 137 4.04 18.27 0.87
N LEU A 138 2.76 18.58 1.10
CA LEU A 138 2.33 19.84 1.71
C LEU A 138 2.23 19.78 3.23
N SER A 139 2.08 18.59 3.82
CA SER A 139 1.92 18.47 5.26
C SER A 139 3.27 18.46 5.98
N PRO A 140 3.60 19.48 6.81
CA PRO A 140 4.86 19.53 7.55
C PRO A 140 5.03 18.34 8.50
N TYR A 141 3.92 17.71 8.89
CA TYR A 141 3.90 16.53 9.74
C TYR A 141 4.69 15.36 9.15
N PHE A 142 4.54 15.06 7.86
CA PHE A 142 5.26 13.95 7.25
C PHE A 142 6.76 14.24 7.10
N TRP A 143 7.11 15.50 6.85
CA TRP A 143 8.50 15.95 6.77
C TRP A 143 9.23 15.84 8.10
N THR A 144 8.59 16.17 9.22
CA THR A 144 9.18 16.02 10.56
C THR A 144 9.24 14.55 10.97
N MET A 145 8.18 13.79 10.67
CA MET A 145 8.06 12.38 10.99
C MET A 145 9.11 11.51 10.30
N PHE A 146 9.40 11.75 9.02
CA PHE A 146 10.39 11.00 8.23
C PHE A 146 11.74 11.72 8.08
N LYS A 147 12.02 12.74 8.91
CA LYS A 147 13.31 13.44 8.91
C LYS A 147 14.44 12.46 9.26
N SER A 148 15.34 12.19 8.31
CA SER A 148 16.51 11.32 8.52
C SER A 148 17.79 12.04 8.07
N THR A 149 18.96 11.54 8.50
CA THR A 149 20.28 12.06 8.08
C THR A 149 21.02 10.95 7.33
N PRO A 150 21.18 11.02 5.99
CA PRO A 150 20.68 12.03 5.05
C PRO A 150 19.15 11.94 4.87
N ASN A 151 18.52 12.98 4.30
CA ASN A 151 17.06 13.08 4.15
C ASN A 151 16.54 12.24 2.97
N VAL A 152 16.48 10.91 3.17
CA VAL A 152 16.06 9.94 2.15
C VAL A 152 14.58 10.12 1.78
N TYR A 153 13.76 10.57 2.73
CA TYR A 153 12.35 10.89 2.47
C TYR A 153 12.20 11.97 1.40
N ALA A 154 12.90 13.10 1.56
CA ALA A 154 12.88 14.18 0.59
C ALA A 154 13.27 13.70 -0.82
N LEU A 155 14.34 12.90 -0.91
CA LEU A 155 14.82 12.35 -2.17
C LEU A 155 13.74 11.47 -2.84
N SER A 156 13.07 10.62 -2.07
CA SER A 156 12.02 9.76 -2.59
C SER A 156 10.78 10.52 -3.07
N VAL A 157 10.40 11.62 -2.38
CA VAL A 157 9.27 12.46 -2.79
C VAL A 157 9.62 13.24 -4.06
N VAL A 158 10.83 13.81 -4.14
CA VAL A 158 11.32 14.55 -5.31
C VAL A 158 11.37 13.66 -6.57
N ILE A 159 11.65 12.37 -6.42
CA ILE A 159 11.67 11.42 -7.55
C ILE A 159 10.27 10.85 -7.81
N GLY A 160 9.59 10.35 -6.77
CA GLY A 160 8.33 9.62 -6.88
C GLY A 160 7.15 10.50 -7.31
N THR A 161 7.03 11.72 -6.79
CA THR A 161 5.89 12.59 -7.12
C THR A 161 5.88 13.02 -8.59
N PRO A 162 6.99 13.46 -9.21
CA PRO A 162 7.02 13.69 -10.66
C PRO A 162 6.73 12.44 -11.48
N MET A 163 7.19 11.26 -11.04
CA MET A 163 6.85 10.00 -11.70
C MET A 163 5.34 9.70 -11.67
N CYS A 164 4.64 10.02 -10.58
CA CYS A 164 3.17 9.91 -10.51
C CYS A 164 2.47 10.87 -11.47
N ILE A 165 2.97 12.10 -11.60
CA ILE A 165 2.41 13.09 -12.52
C ILE A 165 2.62 12.63 -13.96
N TRP A 166 3.84 12.20 -14.30
CA TRP A 166 4.15 11.65 -15.61
C TRP A 166 3.25 10.43 -15.94
N ALA A 167 3.07 9.53 -14.97
CA ALA A 167 2.20 8.37 -15.12
C ALA A 167 0.77 8.73 -15.53
N SER A 168 0.25 9.90 -15.14
CA SER A 168 -1.12 10.35 -15.48
C SER A 168 -1.29 10.73 -16.95
N VAL A 169 -0.22 11.20 -17.59
CA VAL A 169 -0.21 11.67 -18.99
C VAL A 169 0.03 10.53 -19.97
N LEU A 170 0.67 9.45 -19.51
CA LEU A 170 0.98 8.28 -20.34
C LEU A 170 -0.27 7.47 -20.74
N PRO A 171 -0.15 6.65 -21.80
CA PRO A 171 -1.14 5.61 -22.11
C PRO A 171 -1.29 4.67 -20.92
N LEU A 172 -2.48 4.07 -20.77
CA LEU A 172 -2.89 3.38 -19.55
C LEU A 172 -1.89 2.33 -19.05
N SER A 173 -1.41 1.44 -19.93
CA SER A 173 -0.49 0.37 -19.54
C SER A 173 0.86 0.91 -19.05
N GLU A 174 1.44 1.89 -19.75
CA GLU A 174 2.69 2.53 -19.34
C GLU A 174 2.50 3.36 -18.06
N GLY A 175 1.40 4.10 -17.96
CA GLY A 175 1.03 4.89 -16.79
C GLY A 175 0.88 4.03 -15.54
N GLN A 176 0.24 2.87 -15.64
CA GLN A 176 0.13 1.91 -14.56
C GLN A 176 1.50 1.36 -14.12
N GLN A 177 2.37 1.00 -15.07
CA GLN A 177 3.71 0.52 -14.75
C GLN A 177 4.55 1.60 -14.07
N MET A 178 4.47 2.84 -14.53
CA MET A 178 5.15 3.98 -13.95
C MET A 178 4.61 4.32 -12.55
N LEU A 179 3.29 4.25 -12.35
CA LEU A 179 2.68 4.42 -11.04
C LEU A 179 3.17 3.35 -10.07
N LYS A 180 3.20 2.08 -10.49
CA LYS A 180 3.74 0.98 -9.68
C LYS A 180 5.19 1.26 -9.26
N LYS A 181 6.05 1.65 -10.20
CA LYS A 181 7.46 2.01 -9.91
C LYS A 181 7.54 3.18 -8.93
N SER A 182 6.73 4.23 -9.11
CA SER A 182 6.70 5.37 -8.21
C SER A 182 6.30 4.99 -6.77
N ILE A 183 5.25 4.18 -6.61
CA ILE A 183 4.83 3.68 -5.30
C ILE A 183 5.98 2.95 -4.59
N TYR A 184 6.75 2.12 -5.31
CA TYR A 184 7.92 1.46 -4.74
C TYR A 184 9.02 2.45 -4.34
N VAL A 185 9.30 3.46 -5.16
CA VAL A 185 10.29 4.51 -4.83
C VAL A 185 9.88 5.26 -3.56
N LEU A 186 8.63 5.68 -3.45
CA LEU A 186 8.09 6.38 -2.28
C LEU A 186 8.13 5.49 -1.03
N LEU A 187 7.65 4.25 -1.12
CA LEU A 187 7.65 3.31 0.01
C LEU A 187 9.06 2.96 0.48
N LEU A 188 9.99 2.67 -0.45
CA LEU A 188 11.38 2.38 -0.11
C LEU A 188 12.04 3.58 0.56
N GLY A 189 11.84 4.79 0.04
CA GLY A 189 12.38 6.00 0.65
C GLY A 189 11.90 6.24 2.06
N MET A 190 10.61 6.05 2.31
CA MET A 190 10.02 6.18 3.65
C MET A 190 10.53 5.11 4.61
N ILE A 191 10.61 3.84 4.18
CA ILE A 191 11.16 2.75 5.00
C ILE A 191 12.64 3.00 5.31
N SER A 192 13.44 3.40 4.32
CA SER A 192 14.85 3.75 4.51
C SER A 192 15.03 4.93 5.44
N ALA A 193 14.17 5.95 5.38
CA ALA A 193 14.18 7.06 6.32
C ALA A 193 13.93 6.59 7.76
N LEU A 194 12.96 5.69 7.97
CA LEU A 194 12.70 5.09 9.28
C LEU A 194 13.89 4.25 9.80
N LEU A 195 14.51 3.45 8.93
CA LEU A 195 15.68 2.65 9.30
C LEU A 195 16.89 3.51 9.68
N ASN A 196 17.07 4.64 9.01
CA ASN A 196 18.13 5.60 9.34
C ASN A 196 17.86 6.39 10.61
N GLN A 197 16.60 6.55 11.02
CA GLN A 197 16.24 7.15 12.32
C GLN A 197 16.43 6.20 13.49
N ALA A 198 16.36 4.88 13.24
CA ALA A 198 16.48 3.85 14.27
C ALA A 198 17.95 3.48 14.59
N ARG A 199 18.92 4.06 13.87
CA ARG A 199 20.36 3.94 14.13
C ARG A 199 20.85 5.16 14.90
#